data_AF-A0A2X1APH3-F1
#
_entry.id   AF-A0A2X1APH3-F1
#
_cell.length_a   1.000
_cell.length_b   1.000
_cell.length_c   1.000
_cell.angle_alpha   90.00
_cell.angle_beta   90.00
_cell.angle_gamma   90.00
#
_symmetry.space_group_name_H-M   'P 1'
#
loop_
_entity.id
_entity.type
_entity.pdbx_description
1 polymer ?
#
loop_
_entity_poly.entity_id
_entity_poly.type
_entity_poly.pdbx_seq_one_letter_code
_entity_poly.pdbx_strand_id
1 'polypeptide(L)'
;MIPGDDLERLKAAAPEAAELLRQLANANRLLILCHIAQQERSVGQLEQELGLRQPGLSQQLAELRQSGLVKTRRESRSIYYSLADERAEAVMAMLHRIFCDDPKALTEAVRQEAAPDQALPRGDAARFARIIPPR
;
A
#
# COMPACT_ATOMS: atom_id res chain seq x y z
N MET A 1 15.39 -15.18 -8.00
CA MET A 1 15.87 -15.57 -6.66
C MET A 1 15.88 -14.29 -5.86
N ILE A 2 15.08 -14.19 -4.78
CA ILE A 2 15.12 -13.02 -3.90
C ILE A 2 16.51 -13.05 -3.21
N PRO A 3 17.34 -11.99 -3.30
CA PRO A 3 18.61 -11.93 -2.60
C PRO A 3 18.46 -12.29 -1.12
N GLY A 4 19.46 -12.95 -0.51
CA GLY A 4 19.36 -13.43 0.88
C GLY A 4 18.99 -12.32 1.87
N ASP A 5 19.50 -11.10 1.66
CA ASP A 5 19.20 -9.91 2.47
C ASP A 5 17.74 -9.45 2.33
N ASP A 6 17.14 -9.64 1.15
CA ASP A 6 15.76 -9.23 0.88
C ASP A 6 14.74 -10.19 1.54
N LEU A 7 15.05 -11.49 1.64
CA LEU A 7 14.19 -12.44 2.34
C LEU A 7 14.16 -12.17 3.85
N GLU A 8 15.31 -11.89 4.47
CA GLU A 8 15.36 -11.60 5.91
C GLU A 8 14.67 -10.27 6.25
N ARG A 9 14.83 -9.25 5.40
CA ARG A 9 14.06 -7.99 5.52
C ARG A 9 12.55 -8.23 5.40
N LEU A 10 12.12 -9.07 4.45
CA LEU A 10 10.72 -9.40 4.28
C LEU A 10 10.15 -10.15 5.50
N LYS A 11 10.89 -11.13 6.03
CA LYS A 11 10.48 -11.85 7.25
C LYS A 11 10.35 -10.92 8.45
N ALA A 12 11.25 -9.95 8.59
CA ALA A 12 11.20 -8.97 9.67
C ALA A 12 9.98 -8.04 9.55
N ALA A 13 9.60 -7.63 8.33
CA ALA A 13 8.46 -6.74 8.09
C ALA A 13 7.09 -7.45 8.05
N ALA A 14 7.06 -8.76 7.76
CA ALA A 14 5.82 -9.51 7.55
C ALA A 14 4.81 -9.42 8.72
N PRO A 15 5.22 -9.51 10.00
CA PRO A 15 4.28 -9.40 11.12
C PRO A 15 3.57 -8.04 11.17
N GLU A 16 4.32 -6.95 10.95
CA GLU A 16 3.79 -5.59 10.97
C GLU A 16 2.86 -5.35 9.77
N ALA A 17 3.26 -5.82 8.58
CA ALA A 17 2.41 -5.76 7.39
C ALA A 17 1.11 -6.54 7.57
N ALA A 18 1.17 -7.75 8.15
CA ALA A 18 -0.01 -8.55 8.43
C ALA A 18 -0.95 -7.88 9.44
N GLU A 19 -0.40 -7.22 10.45
CA GLU A 19 -1.18 -6.47 11.43
C GLU A 19 -1.90 -5.28 10.80
N LEU A 20 -1.20 -4.48 9.99
CA LEU A 20 -1.81 -3.40 9.22
C LEU A 20 -2.96 -3.93 8.35
N LEU A 21 -2.73 -5.00 7.58
CA LEU A 21 -3.75 -5.58 6.72
C LEU A 21 -4.96 -6.09 7.52
N ARG A 22 -4.74 -6.67 8.71
CA ARG A 22 -5.82 -7.12 9.61
C ARG A 22 -6.67 -5.94 10.08
N GLN A 23 -6.04 -4.82 10.43
CA GLN A 23 -6.74 -3.59 10.82
C GLN A 23 -7.53 -3.00 9.64
N LEU A 24 -7.01 -3.11 8.41
CA LEU A 24 -7.69 -2.63 7.21
C LEU A 24 -8.82 -3.57 6.74
N ALA A 25 -8.76 -4.88 7.02
CA ALA A 25 -9.67 -5.91 6.50
C ALA A 25 -11.10 -5.88 7.08
N ASN A 26 -11.79 -4.75 6.97
CA ASN A 26 -13.22 -4.58 7.28
C ASN A 26 -13.85 -3.64 6.26
N ALA A 27 -14.99 -4.04 5.69
CA ALA A 27 -15.66 -3.29 4.62
C ALA A 27 -15.99 -1.84 5.01
N ASN A 28 -16.56 -1.63 6.20
CA ASN A 28 -16.92 -0.28 6.66
C ASN A 28 -15.67 0.57 6.93
N ARG A 29 -14.60 -0.02 7.47
CA ARG A 29 -13.34 0.71 7.66
C ARG A 29 -12.73 1.12 6.33
N LEU A 30 -12.72 0.24 5.33
CA LEU A 30 -12.22 0.57 3.99
C LEU A 30 -13.01 1.72 3.35
N LEU A 31 -14.34 1.73 3.48
CA LEU A 31 -15.17 2.83 2.99
C LEU A 31 -14.80 4.17 3.64
N ILE A 32 -14.67 4.18 4.97
CA ILE A 32 -14.26 5.35 5.76
C ILE A 32 -12.88 5.82 5.30
N LEU A 33 -11.90 4.91 5.27
CA LEU A 33 -10.51 5.20 4.91
C LEU A 33 -10.38 5.75 3.49
N CYS A 34 -11.11 5.20 2.51
CA CYS A 34 -11.13 5.72 1.14
C CYS A 34 -11.62 7.16 1.06
N HIS A 35 -12.65 7.51 1.84
CA HIS A 35 -13.19 8.88 1.84
C HIS A 35 -12.24 9.87 2.50
N ILE A 36 -11.67 9.52 3.67
CA ILE A 36 -10.76 10.42 4.38
C ILE A 36 -9.37 10.52 3.75
N ALA A 37 -8.98 9.56 2.92
CA ALA A 37 -7.74 9.61 2.15
C ALA A 37 -7.75 10.73 1.09
N GLN A 38 -8.93 11.02 0.51
CA GLN A 38 -9.07 12.06 -0.50
C GLN A 38 -9.15 13.46 0.13
N GLN A 39 -9.85 13.57 1.25
CA GLN A 39 -10.02 14.83 1.96
C GLN A 39 -10.46 14.58 3.40
N GLU A 40 -10.06 15.46 4.33
CA GLU A 40 -10.59 15.44 5.70
C GLU A 40 -12.12 15.46 5.72
N ARG A 41 -12.72 14.58 6.53
CA ARG A 41 -14.17 14.49 6.71
C ARG A 41 -14.55 14.49 8.18
N SER A 42 -15.64 15.15 8.50
CA SER A 42 -16.28 15.08 9.82
C SER A 42 -17.14 13.82 9.95
N VAL A 43 -17.47 13.44 11.20
CA VAL A 43 -18.37 12.30 11.45
C VAL A 43 -19.70 12.47 10.72
N GLY A 44 -20.31 13.67 10.77
CA GLY A 44 -21.59 13.93 10.10
C GLY A 44 -21.51 13.81 8.57
N GLN A 45 -20.40 14.22 7.96
CA GLN A 45 -20.18 14.01 6.52
C GLN A 45 -20.06 12.52 6.20
N LEU A 46 -19.30 11.76 6.99
CA LEU A 46 -19.15 10.32 6.80
C LEU A 46 -20.49 9.58 6.96
N GLU A 47 -21.35 9.97 7.89
CA GLU A 47 -22.69 9.40 8.02
C GLU A 47 -23.55 9.64 6.78
N GLN A 48 -23.51 10.86 6.25
CA GLN A 48 -24.29 11.25 5.08
C GLN A 48 -23.77 10.60 3.79
N GLU A 49 -22.46 10.61 3.58
CA GLU A 49 -21.82 10.11 2.36
C GLU A 49 -21.83 8.57 2.30
N LEU A 50 -21.62 7.89 3.44
CA LEU A 50 -21.50 6.43 3.50
C LEU A 50 -22.80 5.71 3.89
N GLY A 51 -23.82 6.44 4.35
CA GLY A 51 -25.05 5.84 4.89
C GLY A 51 -24.86 5.01 6.16
N LEU A 52 -23.67 5.11 6.79
CA LEU A 52 -23.34 4.43 8.04
C LEU A 52 -23.96 5.19 9.22
N ARG A 53 -24.64 4.47 10.12
CA ARG A 53 -25.30 5.08 11.29
C ARG A 53 -24.51 4.84 12.59
N GLN A 54 -24.70 5.72 13.57
CA GLN A 54 -24.32 5.43 14.96
C GLN A 54 -25.07 4.22 15.54
N PRO A 55 -24.45 3.42 16.42
CA PRO A 55 -23.09 3.57 16.95
C PRO A 55 -21.99 2.95 16.07
N GLY A 56 -22.36 2.27 14.98
CA GLY A 56 -21.41 1.54 14.14
C GLY A 56 -20.29 2.41 13.59
N LEU A 57 -20.60 3.61 13.08
CA LEU A 57 -19.59 4.53 12.57
C LEU A 57 -18.61 4.99 13.67
N SER A 58 -19.09 5.43 14.84
CA SER A 58 -18.20 5.87 15.92
C SER A 58 -17.33 4.75 16.45
N GLN A 59 -17.84 3.52 16.50
CA GLN A 59 -17.05 2.35 16.86
C GLN A 59 -15.89 2.14 15.88
N GLN A 60 -16.16 2.13 14.57
CA GLN A 60 -15.11 1.97 13.57
C GLN A 60 -14.07 3.09 13.62
N LEU A 61 -14.51 4.36 13.79
CA LEU A 61 -13.60 5.49 13.94
C LEU A 61 -12.76 5.41 15.23
N ALA A 62 -13.31 4.88 16.31
CA ALA A 62 -12.58 4.66 17.56
C ALA A 62 -11.51 3.58 17.39
N GLU A 63 -11.83 2.46 16.74
CA GLU A 63 -10.88 1.39 16.43
C GLU A 63 -9.74 1.87 15.51
N LEU A 64 -10.08 2.63 14.46
CA LEU A 64 -9.10 3.23 13.55
C LEU A 64 -8.19 4.23 14.27
N ARG A 65 -8.72 4.99 15.24
CA ARG A 65 -7.93 5.92 16.05
C ARG A 65 -7.03 5.19 17.03
N GLN A 66 -7.53 4.13 17.67
CA GLN A 66 -6.75 3.31 18.61
C GLN A 66 -5.59 2.58 17.91
N SER A 67 -5.79 2.16 16.66
CA SER A 67 -4.74 1.57 15.82
C SER A 67 -3.76 2.59 15.24
N GLY A 68 -3.98 3.89 15.43
CA GLY A 68 -3.11 4.94 14.91
C GLY A 68 -3.23 5.18 13.40
N LEU A 69 -4.20 4.55 12.73
CA LEU A 69 -4.39 4.70 11.28
C LEU A 69 -4.99 6.06 10.91
N VAL A 70 -5.72 6.68 11.84
CA VAL A 70 -6.36 7.99 11.63
C VAL A 70 -6.01 8.96 12.75
N LYS A 71 -5.94 10.23 12.39
CA LYS A 71 -5.81 11.36 13.32
C LYS A 71 -7.05 12.23 13.26
N THR A 72 -7.22 13.05 14.29
CA THR A 72 -8.34 13.98 14.38
C THR A 72 -7.89 15.41 14.54
N ARG A 73 -8.66 16.32 13.96
CA ARG A 73 -8.55 17.77 14.13
C ARG A 73 -9.90 18.32 14.54
N ARG A 74 -9.94 19.20 15.53
CA ARG A 74 -11.19 19.86 15.95
C ARG A 74 -11.28 21.23 15.29
N GLU A 75 -12.43 21.52 14.70
CA GLU A 75 -12.73 22.82 14.13
C GLU A 75 -14.16 23.21 14.50
N SER A 76 -14.27 24.30 15.27
CA SER A 76 -15.50 24.77 15.90
C SER A 76 -16.18 23.66 16.73
N ARG A 77 -17.33 23.15 16.26
CA ARG A 77 -18.14 22.13 16.95
C ARG A 77 -17.94 20.73 16.34
N SER A 78 -17.12 20.58 15.31
CA SER A 78 -16.94 19.36 14.54
C SER A 78 -15.55 18.75 14.74
N ILE A 79 -15.49 17.42 14.69
CA ILE A 79 -14.25 16.64 14.67
C ILE A 79 -14.07 16.10 13.25
N TYR A 80 -12.93 16.44 12.65
CA TYR A 80 -12.50 15.97 11.34
C TYR A 80 -11.47 14.86 11.47
N TYR A 81 -11.52 13.91 10.54
CA TYR A 81 -10.63 12.76 10.46
C TYR A 81 -9.81 12.82 9.18
N SER A 82 -8.52 12.46 9.30
CA SER A 82 -7.57 12.23 8.20
C SER A 82 -6.75 10.97 8.47
N LEU A 83 -6.12 10.43 7.43
CA LEU A 83 -5.11 9.40 7.60
C LEU A 83 -3.91 9.93 8.40
N ALA A 84 -3.37 9.06 9.25
CA ALA A 84 -2.17 9.34 10.04
C ALA A 84 -0.97 8.47 9.66
N ASP A 85 -1.23 7.27 9.10
CA ASP A 85 -0.20 6.32 8.71
C ASP A 85 0.02 6.34 7.18
N GLU A 86 1.23 6.70 6.75
CA GLU A 86 1.63 6.78 5.34
C GLU A 86 1.54 5.42 4.63
N ARG A 87 1.73 4.31 5.35
CA ARG A 87 1.60 2.96 4.79
C ARG A 87 0.14 2.65 4.51
N ALA A 88 -0.75 3.07 5.39
CA ALA A 88 -2.19 2.95 5.16
C ALA A 88 -2.62 3.79 3.96
N GLU A 89 -2.10 5.02 3.82
CA GLU A 89 -2.35 5.87 2.65
C GLU A 89 -1.92 5.19 1.34
N ALA A 90 -0.71 4.62 1.29
CA ALA A 90 -0.23 3.90 0.11
C ALA A 90 -1.11 2.68 -0.23
N VAL A 91 -1.51 1.89 0.78
CA VAL A 91 -2.41 0.75 0.57
C VAL A 91 -3.78 1.21 0.07
N MET A 92 -4.35 2.25 0.66
CA MET A 92 -5.67 2.77 0.25
C MET A 92 -5.63 3.33 -1.17
N ALA A 93 -4.56 4.03 -1.56
CA ALA A 93 -4.37 4.50 -2.93
C ALA A 93 -4.32 3.32 -3.92
N MET A 94 -3.61 2.25 -3.57
CA MET A 94 -3.54 1.04 -4.41
C MET A 94 -4.91 0.36 -4.51
N LEU A 95 -5.63 0.22 -3.40
CA LEU A 95 -6.98 -0.37 -3.39
C LEU A 95 -7.96 0.46 -4.23
N HIS A 96 -7.93 1.78 -4.13
CA HIS A 96 -8.72 2.66 -4.97
C HIS A 96 -8.43 2.41 -6.46
N ARG A 97 -7.15 2.32 -6.83
CA ARG A 97 -6.75 2.04 -8.21
C ARG A 97 -7.17 0.65 -8.70
N ILE A 98 -7.19 -0.36 -7.84
CA ILE A 98 -7.62 -1.72 -8.21
C ILE A 98 -9.13 -1.81 -8.41
N PHE A 99 -9.90 -1.20 -7.50
CA PHE A 99 -11.33 -1.48 -7.35
C PHE A 99 -12.24 -0.35 -7.83
N CYS A 100 -11.73 0.86 -8.01
CA CYS A 100 -12.52 2.05 -8.38
C CYS A 100 -12.12 2.63 -9.75
N ASP A 101 -10.85 2.54 -10.13
CA ASP A 101 -10.39 2.92 -11.47
C ASP A 101 -10.58 1.76 -12.48
N ASP A 102 -10.33 2.00 -13.78
CA ASP A 102 -10.44 0.92 -14.79
C ASP A 102 -9.37 -0.18 -14.53
N PRO A 103 -9.79 -1.40 -14.15
CA PRO A 103 -8.86 -2.47 -13.78
C PRO A 103 -7.95 -2.91 -14.95
N LYS A 104 -8.33 -2.63 -16.20
CA LYS A 104 -7.48 -2.94 -17.37
C LYS A 104 -6.21 -2.09 -17.41
N ALA A 105 -6.32 -0.80 -17.08
CA ALA A 105 -5.21 0.13 -17.08
C ALA A 105 -4.14 -0.21 -16.03
N LEU A 106 -4.56 -0.73 -14.86
CA LEU A 106 -3.64 -1.16 -13.81
C LEU A 106 -2.85 -2.42 -14.22
N THR A 107 -3.53 -3.41 -14.79
CA THR A 107 -2.93 -4.71 -15.16
C THR A 107 -1.86 -4.55 -16.24
N GLU A 108 -2.03 -3.58 -17.14
CA GLU A 108 -1.06 -3.25 -18.18
C GLU A 108 0.15 -2.50 -17.61
N ALA A 109 -0.06 -1.55 -16.70
CA ALA A 109 1.03 -0.80 -16.06
C ALA A 109 1.97 -1.70 -15.22
N VAL A 110 1.42 -2.60 -14.39
CA VAL A 110 2.22 -3.52 -13.56
C VAL A 110 3.05 -4.48 -14.41
N ARG A 111 2.51 -4.92 -15.56
CA ARG A 111 3.24 -5.80 -16.50
C ARG A 111 4.41 -5.10 -17.19
N GLN A 112 4.31 -3.79 -17.42
CA GLN A 112 5.35 -3.01 -18.11
C GLN A 112 6.53 -2.67 -17.19
N GLU A 113 6.29 -2.47 -15.89
CA GLU A 113 7.37 -2.26 -14.91
C GLU A 113 8.13 -3.56 -14.55
N ALA A 114 7.55 -4.73 -14.83
CA ALA A 114 8.20 -6.03 -14.66
C ALA A 114 9.17 -6.41 -15.81
N ALA A 115 9.46 -5.51 -16.76
CA ALA A 115 10.50 -5.71 -17.77
C ALA A 115 11.90 -5.56 -17.12
N PRO A 116 12.80 -6.54 -17.27
CA PRO A 116 13.76 -6.85 -16.23
C PRO A 116 15.04 -6.01 -16.30
N ASP A 117 15.59 -5.80 -15.12
CA ASP A 117 17.02 -5.68 -14.82
C ASP A 117 17.83 -6.76 -15.58
N GLN A 118 18.21 -6.45 -16.82
CA GLN A 118 19.22 -7.18 -17.59
C GLN A 118 20.06 -6.19 -18.40
N ALA A 119 21.01 -5.57 -17.72
CA ALA A 119 22.25 -5.16 -18.34
C ALA A 119 23.42 -5.46 -17.41
N LEU A 120 23.63 -6.74 -17.09
CA LEU A 120 24.93 -7.17 -16.58
C LEU A 120 25.92 -7.11 -17.76
N PRO A 121 27.02 -6.33 -17.71
CA PRO A 121 28.00 -6.34 -18.76
C PRO A 121 28.64 -7.73 -18.81
N ARG A 122 28.58 -8.39 -19.97
CA ARG A 122 29.35 -9.62 -20.24
C ARG A 122 30.83 -9.28 -20.21
N GLY A 123 31.41 -9.32 -19.01
CA GLY A 123 32.86 -9.30 -18.82
C GLY A 123 33.45 -10.64 -19.26
N ASP A 124 34.33 -10.55 -20.26
CA ASP A 124 35.41 -11.46 -20.63
C ASP A 124 35.21 -12.97 -20.43
N ALA A 125 34.71 -13.62 -21.48
CA ALA A 125 35.06 -15.01 -21.76
C ALA A 125 36.25 -15.06 -22.72
N ALA A 126 37.38 -15.55 -22.20
CA ALA A 126 38.43 -16.29 -22.90
C ALA A 126 39.11 -15.62 -24.12
N ARG A 127 40.26 -14.96 -23.87
CA ARG A 127 41.31 -14.81 -24.88
C ARG A 127 41.93 -16.18 -25.14
N PHE A 128 41.63 -16.74 -26.32
CA PHE A 128 42.24 -17.95 -26.86
C PHE A 128 43.77 -17.85 -26.86
N ALA A 129 44.44 -18.69 -26.07
CA ALA A 129 45.85 -19.00 -26.26
C ALA A 129 45.99 -19.81 -27.57
N ARG A 130 46.58 -19.21 -28.61
CA ARG A 130 47.07 -19.96 -29.77
C ARG A 130 48.31 -20.74 -29.36
N ILE A 131 48.17 -22.05 -29.18
CA ILE A 131 49.30 -22.98 -29.12
C ILE A 131 49.57 -23.42 -30.57
N ILE A 132 50.68 -22.94 -31.14
CA ILE A 132 51.23 -23.41 -32.41
C ILE A 132 52.21 -24.55 -32.06
N PRO A 133 52.03 -25.80 -32.53
CA PRO A 133 53.04 -26.84 -32.34
C PRO A 133 54.18 -26.67 -33.38
N PRO A 134 55.46 -26.93 -33.02
CA PRO A 134 56.59 -26.80 -33.92
C PRO A 134 56.77 -28.04 -34.82
N ARG A 135 57.32 -27.82 -36.03
CA ARG A 135 57.97 -28.84 -36.86
C ARG A 135 59.38 -28.38 -37.19
#